data_AF-A0A1G9I8W1-F1
#
_entry.id   AF-A0A1G9I8W1-F1
#
_cell.length_a   1.000
_cell.length_b   1.000
_cell.length_c   1.000
_cell.angle_alpha   90.00
_cell.angle_beta   90.00
_cell.angle_gamma   90.00
#
_symmetry.space_group_name_H-M   'P 1'
#
loop_
_entity.id
_entity.type
_entity.pdbx_description
1 polymer ?
#
loop_
_entity_poly.entity_id
_entity_poly.type
_entity_poly.pdbx_seq_one_letter_code
_entity_poly.pdbx_strand_id
1 'polypeptide(L)'
;MDRKLAAILAADVAGFSRLAALDEENTLRALDLCRGRIAELVDDHGGRIFGSAGDGLVAEFPSAVQAVRCAVEIQRGLLDAQEQPPERHLQFRIGVNLGDIVVSGDDLLGDGVNIAARLQEIAVPSGICISGAVREHLDGKVPFALTSLGERTLKNIPRPILVFRVDWQDEIAVGGGVLDGAPLAGRSKDQPSLVVMPFDNLSGPGDEYFVDGVVEEITAALSRVRDFFVIARQSAFTYKGRFVDVRDVGRELRVTYVVEGTVRRGGDRLRISVQLVDAETRTQSWSDRYEGAIEDIFEFQDRIAAQVAGAIHPAIRDAEIELAKRKPPASLRAYDFVMRAFPNLWGRRRDSNNQAIELLRQAILVDPGYGRAHALLAWCHASSASYLWTDRPEQELDHARSAIEGAGSISDDPTALTAAGAAMSICGDQDRAATFIEKALALDPNNAWAWARLGWIAIFTDDPARATERFRRGMTLSPRDPLAFNMKLGMAFSMAMQGALSEAIAIAQDVVNNYPDVTWSYRHLAAWSAMTGDMETARWAAQKLLAAEPGFTIERYRALPWFQRIPQWQHQMAEALRQAGLPER
;
A
#
# COMPACT_ATOMS: atom_id res chain seq x y z
N MET A 1 -10.29 36.80 -21.06
CA MET A 1 -9.04 36.33 -20.43
C MET A 1 -9.42 35.13 -19.60
N ASP A 2 -9.08 33.95 -20.07
CA ASP A 2 -9.38 32.70 -19.37
C ASP A 2 -8.19 32.34 -18.49
N ARG A 3 -8.46 32.23 -17.18
CA ARG A 3 -7.48 31.80 -16.18
C ARG A 3 -7.64 30.30 -15.98
N LYS A 4 -6.57 29.53 -16.15
CA LYS A 4 -6.55 28.08 -15.94
C LYS A 4 -5.32 27.64 -15.15
N LEU A 5 -5.45 26.54 -14.42
CA LEU A 5 -4.34 25.86 -13.76
C LEU A 5 -3.62 24.99 -14.78
N ALA A 6 -2.30 25.12 -14.93
CA ALA A 6 -1.50 24.31 -15.82
C ALA A 6 -0.10 24.05 -15.25
N ALA A 7 0.55 23.00 -15.72
CA ALA A 7 1.97 22.79 -15.48
C ALA A 7 2.77 23.56 -16.54
N ILE A 8 3.74 24.36 -16.11
CA ILE A 8 4.56 25.21 -16.97
C ILE A 8 6.00 24.71 -16.90
N LEU A 9 6.57 24.43 -18.06
CA LEU A 9 7.98 24.11 -18.26
C LEU A 9 8.66 25.33 -18.90
N ALA A 10 9.70 25.83 -18.25
CA ALA A 10 10.60 26.84 -18.82
C ALA A 10 11.99 26.22 -19.00
N ALA A 11 12.62 26.45 -20.16
CA ALA A 11 13.98 25.98 -20.41
C ALA A 11 14.83 27.05 -21.10
N ASP A 12 16.13 27.07 -20.84
CA ASP A 12 17.13 27.91 -21.53
C ASP A 12 18.47 27.18 -21.68
N VAL A 13 19.43 27.79 -22.39
CA VAL A 13 20.77 27.22 -22.56
C VAL A 13 21.76 27.90 -21.60
N ALA A 14 22.43 27.09 -20.77
CA ALA A 14 23.44 27.59 -19.85
C ALA A 14 24.63 28.21 -20.61
N GLY A 15 24.83 29.52 -20.43
CA GLY A 15 25.99 30.21 -21.00
C GLY A 15 25.90 30.47 -22.51
N PHE A 16 24.69 30.49 -23.08
CA PHE A 16 24.44 30.71 -24.51
C PHE A 16 25.22 31.89 -25.11
N SER A 17 25.19 33.06 -24.47
CA SER A 17 25.88 34.27 -24.97
C SER A 17 27.39 34.09 -25.13
N ARG A 18 28.02 33.24 -24.31
CA ARG A 18 29.45 32.92 -24.41
C ARG A 18 29.72 31.97 -25.58
N LEU A 19 28.85 30.98 -25.81
CA LEU A 19 28.97 30.03 -26.92
C LEU A 19 28.74 30.72 -28.27
N ALA A 20 27.70 31.57 -28.36
CA ALA A 20 27.42 32.37 -29.53
C ALA A 20 28.56 33.34 -29.88
N ALA A 21 29.26 33.89 -28.88
CA ALA A 21 30.42 34.76 -29.10
C ALA A 21 31.67 34.02 -29.62
N LEU A 22 31.76 32.70 -29.42
CA LEU A 22 32.88 31.87 -29.89
C LEU A 22 32.66 31.34 -31.31
N ASP A 23 31.41 30.98 -31.63
CA ASP A 23 31.04 30.39 -32.93
C ASP A 23 29.52 30.54 -33.16
N GLU A 24 29.10 31.72 -33.61
CA GLU A 24 27.69 32.11 -33.72
C GLU A 24 26.90 31.19 -34.66
N GLU A 25 27.45 30.91 -35.84
CA GLU A 25 26.76 30.13 -36.88
C GLU A 25 26.51 28.67 -36.43
N ASN A 26 27.51 28.03 -35.82
CA ASN A 26 27.36 26.64 -35.36
C ASN A 26 26.50 26.55 -34.08
N THR A 27 26.55 27.55 -33.20
CA THR A 27 25.73 27.59 -31.98
C THR A 27 24.25 27.75 -32.32
N LEU A 28 23.91 28.60 -33.30
CA LEU A 28 22.53 28.77 -33.76
C LEU A 28 21.98 27.51 -34.44
N ARG A 29 22.77 26.86 -35.31
CA ARG A 29 22.38 25.58 -35.93
C ARG A 29 22.13 24.48 -34.89
N ALA A 30 23.00 24.37 -33.88
CA ALA A 30 22.82 23.41 -32.79
C ALA A 30 21.56 23.70 -31.97
N LEU A 31 21.28 24.99 -31.71
CA LEU A 31 20.08 25.41 -30.99
C LEU A 31 18.80 25.04 -31.77
N ASP A 32 18.77 25.27 -33.08
CA ASP A 32 17.61 24.92 -33.93
C ASP A 32 17.33 23.41 -33.95
N LEU A 33 18.39 22.59 -33.99
CA LEU A 33 18.29 21.13 -33.94
C LEU A 33 17.75 20.65 -32.58
N CYS A 34 18.27 21.21 -31.49
CA CYS A 34 17.77 20.94 -30.14
C CYS A 34 16.29 21.36 -30.00
N ARG A 35 15.91 22.52 -30.56
CA ARG A 35 14.53 23.02 -30.53
C ARG A 35 13.56 22.13 -31.28
N GLY A 36 13.93 21.64 -32.46
CA GLY A 36 13.11 20.69 -33.21
C GLY A 36 12.82 19.44 -32.36
N ARG A 37 13.86 18.91 -31.70
CA ARG A 37 13.70 17.73 -30.82
C ARG A 37 12.88 18.01 -29.57
N ILE A 38 13.07 19.16 -28.95
CA ILE A 38 12.25 19.57 -27.79
C ILE A 38 10.78 19.72 -28.21
N ALA A 39 10.49 20.28 -29.39
CA ALA A 39 9.13 20.44 -29.87
C ALA A 39 8.42 19.09 -30.07
N GLU A 40 9.11 18.09 -30.65
CA GLU A 40 8.59 16.72 -30.77
C GLU A 40 8.26 16.12 -29.39
N LEU A 41 9.20 16.21 -28.44
CA LEU A 41 9.02 15.65 -27.10
C LEU A 41 7.88 16.33 -26.32
N VAL A 42 7.72 17.65 -26.48
CA VAL A 42 6.64 18.39 -25.86
C VAL A 42 5.28 17.94 -26.42
N ASP A 43 5.16 17.74 -27.74
CA ASP A 43 3.93 17.27 -28.39
C ASP A 43 3.59 15.82 -27.98
N ASP A 44 4.57 14.92 -27.97
CA ASP A 44 4.42 13.52 -27.53
C ASP A 44 3.88 13.39 -26.09
N HIS A 45 4.22 14.35 -25.23
CA HIS A 45 3.76 14.39 -23.84
C HIS A 45 2.49 15.25 -23.64
N GLY A 46 1.84 15.65 -24.74
CA GLY A 46 0.58 16.41 -24.73
C GLY A 46 0.74 17.85 -24.26
N GLY A 47 1.93 18.42 -24.39
CA GLY A 47 2.23 19.81 -24.09
C GLY A 47 2.13 20.71 -25.32
N ARG A 48 2.13 22.03 -25.09
CA ARG A 48 2.09 23.03 -26.17
C ARG A 48 3.06 24.18 -25.87
N ILE A 49 3.85 24.58 -26.86
CA ILE A 49 4.83 25.66 -26.75
C ILE A 49 4.16 27.02 -27.01
N PHE A 50 4.43 28.02 -26.17
CA PHE A 50 3.83 29.38 -26.20
C PHE A 50 4.88 30.50 -26.37
N GLY A 51 6.09 30.17 -26.79
CA GLY A 51 7.09 31.18 -27.12
C GLY A 51 8.52 30.69 -27.04
N SER A 52 9.35 31.24 -27.91
CA SER A 52 10.80 31.07 -27.93
C SER A 52 11.47 32.43 -28.07
N ALA A 53 11.95 33.00 -26.96
CA ALA A 53 12.65 34.28 -26.96
C ALA A 53 14.14 34.05 -26.66
N GLY A 54 15.02 34.46 -27.58
CA GLY A 54 16.45 34.21 -27.45
C GLY A 54 16.75 32.71 -27.57
N ASP A 55 17.32 32.12 -26.52
CA ASP A 55 17.59 30.70 -26.33
C ASP A 55 16.54 29.99 -25.44
N GLY A 56 15.64 30.75 -24.81
CA GLY A 56 14.61 30.24 -23.92
C GLY A 56 13.39 29.67 -24.66
N LEU A 57 12.69 28.73 -24.01
CA LEU A 57 11.38 28.22 -24.42
C LEU A 57 10.43 28.06 -23.23
N VAL A 58 9.13 28.22 -23.48
CA VAL A 58 8.08 27.97 -22.49
C VAL A 58 7.00 27.06 -23.08
N ALA A 59 6.67 26.00 -22.36
CA ALA A 59 5.62 25.05 -22.71
C ALA A 59 4.61 24.88 -21.57
N GLU A 60 3.34 24.74 -21.94
CA GLU A 60 2.25 24.38 -21.03
C GLU A 60 1.93 22.89 -21.17
N PHE A 61 1.57 22.26 -20.05
CA PHE A 61 1.11 20.88 -20.00
C PHE A 61 -0.17 20.77 -19.15
N PRO A 62 -1.10 19.89 -19.53
CA PRO A 62 -2.29 19.59 -18.72
C PRO A 62 -1.93 18.79 -17.45
N SER A 63 -0.74 18.19 -17.37
CA SER A 63 -0.31 17.33 -16.26
C SER A 63 1.10 17.66 -15.79
N ALA A 64 1.27 17.83 -14.48
CA ALA A 64 2.57 18.00 -13.84
C ALA A 64 3.49 16.78 -14.04
N VAL A 65 2.92 15.57 -14.07
CA VAL A 65 3.70 14.33 -14.32
C VAL A 65 4.27 14.33 -15.74
N GLN A 66 3.46 14.70 -16.73
CA GLN A 66 3.90 14.74 -18.13
C GLN A 66 4.93 15.84 -18.36
N ALA A 67 4.75 17.01 -17.74
CA ALA A 67 5.73 18.10 -17.83
C ALA A 67 7.13 17.67 -17.31
N VAL A 68 7.19 16.95 -16.18
CA VAL A 68 8.48 16.53 -15.61
C VAL A 68 9.08 15.34 -16.37
N ARG A 69 8.27 14.40 -16.88
CA ARG A 69 8.75 13.34 -17.79
C ARG A 69 9.33 13.93 -19.07
N CYS A 70 8.62 14.87 -19.70
CA CYS A 70 9.11 15.59 -20.85
C CYS A 70 10.43 16.31 -20.54
N ALA A 71 10.56 16.97 -19.39
CA ALA A 71 11.81 17.62 -18.98
C ALA A 71 12.98 16.63 -18.88
N VAL A 72 12.76 15.43 -18.36
CA VAL A 72 13.78 14.38 -18.26
C VAL A 72 14.17 13.84 -19.63
N GLU A 73 13.19 13.55 -20.49
CA GLU A 73 13.45 13.08 -21.85
C GLU A 73 14.14 14.13 -22.72
N ILE A 74 13.87 15.42 -22.48
CA ILE A 74 14.63 16.51 -23.10
C ILE A 74 16.11 16.42 -22.68
N GLN A 75 16.42 16.30 -21.38
CA GLN A 75 17.81 16.22 -20.95
C GLN A 75 18.54 14.99 -21.51
N ARG A 76 17.85 13.85 -21.62
CA ARG A 76 18.41 12.61 -22.20
C ARG A 76 18.61 12.70 -23.70
N GLY A 77 17.56 13.08 -24.42
CA GLY A 77 17.60 13.18 -25.88
C GLY A 77 18.66 14.18 -26.35
N LEU A 78 18.90 15.24 -25.59
CA LEU A 78 19.95 16.22 -25.89
C LEU A 78 21.35 15.74 -25.49
N LEU A 79 21.48 14.82 -24.52
CA LEU A 79 22.76 14.21 -24.18
C LEU A 79 23.22 13.25 -25.29
N ASP A 80 22.30 12.48 -25.86
CA ASP A 80 22.59 11.43 -26.85
C ASP A 80 22.71 11.95 -28.30
N ALA A 81 22.05 13.07 -28.63
CA ALA A 81 21.95 13.57 -30.00
C ALA A 81 23.02 14.60 -30.41
N GLN A 82 23.88 15.04 -29.49
CA GLN A 82 24.88 16.08 -29.79
C GLN A 82 26.18 15.47 -30.32
N GLU A 83 26.39 15.57 -31.64
CA GLU A 83 27.59 15.09 -32.34
C GLU A 83 28.83 15.98 -32.14
N GLN A 84 28.70 17.08 -31.39
CA GLN A 84 29.78 18.05 -31.16
C GLN A 84 30.74 17.57 -30.05
N PRO A 85 31.96 18.11 -29.95
CA PRO A 85 32.80 17.80 -28.79
C PRO A 85 32.14 18.28 -27.48
N PRO A 86 32.36 17.59 -26.34
CA PRO A 86 31.66 17.86 -25.07
C PRO A 86 31.73 19.32 -24.59
N GLU A 87 32.81 20.03 -24.93
CA GLU A 87 33.02 21.45 -24.60
C GLU A 87 32.08 22.41 -25.34
N ARG A 88 31.44 21.95 -26.41
CA ARG A 88 30.48 22.70 -27.25
C ARG A 88 29.04 22.21 -27.07
N HIS A 89 28.78 21.29 -26.15
CA HIS A 89 27.43 20.81 -25.91
C HIS A 89 26.53 21.92 -25.35
N LEU A 90 25.34 22.06 -25.91
CA LEU A 90 24.30 22.94 -25.39
C LEU A 90 23.66 22.26 -24.19
N GLN A 91 23.92 22.80 -22.99
CA GLN A 91 23.40 22.29 -21.74
C GLN A 91 22.16 23.08 -21.34
N PHE A 92 20.99 22.44 -21.41
CA PHE A 92 19.73 23.10 -21.08
C PHE A 92 19.50 23.10 -19.57
N ARG A 93 18.92 24.18 -19.05
CA ARG A 93 18.40 24.24 -17.68
C ARG A 93 16.89 24.26 -17.77
N ILE A 94 16.22 23.50 -16.90
CA ILE A 94 14.76 23.36 -16.95
C ILE A 94 14.15 23.65 -15.59
N GLY A 95 13.05 24.39 -15.58
CA GLY A 95 12.22 24.70 -14.42
C GLY A 95 10.77 24.31 -14.66
N VAL A 96 10.16 23.55 -13.73
CA VAL A 96 8.75 23.14 -13.84
C VAL A 96 7.95 23.63 -12.63
N ASN A 97 6.83 24.29 -12.89
CA ASN A 97 5.90 24.75 -11.86
C ASN A 97 4.45 24.40 -12.20
N LEU A 98 3.61 24.22 -11.19
CA LEU A 98 2.16 24.11 -11.33
C LEU A 98 1.53 25.40 -10.79
N GLY A 99 0.74 26.10 -11.61
CA GLY A 99 0.14 27.36 -11.19
C GLY A 99 -0.84 27.95 -12.19
N ASP A 100 -1.50 29.02 -11.76
CA ASP A 100 -2.46 29.74 -12.59
C ASP A 100 -1.76 30.52 -13.70
N ILE A 101 -2.33 30.44 -14.90
CA ILE A 101 -1.88 31.15 -16.09
C ILE A 101 -3.05 31.82 -16.80
N VAL A 102 -2.73 32.86 -17.57
CA VAL A 102 -3.64 33.55 -18.49
C VAL A 102 -3.04 33.47 -19.88
N VAL A 103 -3.79 32.90 -20.81
CA VAL A 103 -3.40 32.83 -22.23
C VAL A 103 -3.78 34.16 -22.89
N SER A 104 -2.80 34.81 -23.54
CA SER A 104 -3.01 36.09 -24.24
C SER A 104 -2.39 36.02 -25.64
N GLY A 105 -3.19 35.53 -26.61
CA GLY A 105 -2.69 35.28 -27.98
C GLY A 105 -1.75 34.08 -27.99
N ASP A 106 -0.55 34.26 -28.52
CA ASP A 106 0.49 33.24 -28.51
C ASP A 106 1.34 33.25 -27.23
N ASP A 107 1.14 34.22 -26.32
CA ASP A 107 1.93 34.36 -25.08
C ASP A 107 1.23 33.77 -23.84
N LEU A 108 2.06 33.24 -22.93
CA LEU A 108 1.66 32.72 -21.61
C LEU A 108 2.04 33.73 -20.52
N LEU A 109 1.06 34.28 -19.80
CA LEU A 109 1.27 35.28 -18.74
C LEU A 109 0.76 34.76 -17.39
N GLY A 110 1.51 35.02 -16.31
CA GLY A 110 1.05 34.73 -14.95
C GLY A 110 2.17 34.42 -13.98
N ASP A 111 1.83 34.41 -12.69
CA ASP A 111 2.76 34.08 -11.61
C ASP A 111 3.34 32.66 -11.77
N GLY A 112 2.53 31.73 -12.32
CA GLY A 112 2.97 30.36 -12.61
C GLY A 112 4.16 30.29 -13.59
N VAL A 113 4.15 31.15 -14.62
CA VAL A 113 5.21 31.25 -15.64
C VAL A 113 6.47 31.86 -15.05
N ASN A 114 6.30 32.93 -14.27
CA ASN A 114 7.41 33.58 -13.58
C ASN A 114 8.13 32.62 -12.63
N ILE A 115 7.39 31.82 -11.86
CA ILE A 115 7.99 30.83 -10.96
C ILE A 115 8.74 29.75 -11.75
N ALA A 116 8.19 29.22 -12.84
CA ALA A 116 8.88 28.23 -13.69
C ALA A 116 10.20 28.77 -14.23
N ALA A 117 10.21 30.01 -14.76
CA ALA A 117 11.43 30.66 -15.23
C ALA A 117 12.47 30.86 -14.11
N ARG A 118 12.04 31.22 -12.89
CA ARG A 118 12.97 31.37 -11.75
C ARG A 118 13.52 30.03 -11.25
N LEU A 119 12.75 28.95 -11.34
CA LEU A 119 13.22 27.60 -11.05
C LEU A 119 14.26 27.15 -12.08
N GLN A 120 14.05 27.49 -13.36
CA GLN A 120 15.02 27.25 -14.43
C GLN A 120 16.34 28.00 -14.17
N GLU A 121 16.29 29.28 -13.77
CA GLU A 121 17.49 30.10 -13.52
C GLU A 121 18.41 29.51 -12.44
N ILE A 122 17.83 28.85 -11.41
CA ILE A 122 18.57 28.24 -10.30
C ILE A 122 18.98 26.79 -10.56
N ALA A 123 18.52 26.18 -11.65
CA ALA A 123 18.97 24.85 -12.04
C ALA A 123 20.44 24.91 -12.48
N VAL A 124 21.20 23.88 -12.11
CA VAL A 124 22.57 23.68 -12.63
C VAL A 124 22.49 23.36 -14.14
N PRO A 125 23.59 23.51 -14.93
CA PRO A 125 23.59 23.11 -16.33
C PRO A 125 23.18 21.63 -16.50
N SER A 126 22.32 21.36 -17.48
CA SER A 126 21.65 20.05 -17.64
C SER A 126 20.75 19.68 -16.44
N GLY A 127 20.39 20.63 -15.56
CA GLY A 127 19.59 20.38 -14.37
C GLY A 127 18.11 20.61 -14.60
N ILE A 128 17.29 19.98 -13.75
CA ILE A 128 15.84 20.20 -13.70
C ILE A 128 15.46 20.55 -12.26
N CYS A 129 14.79 21.70 -12.09
CA CYS A 129 14.24 22.14 -10.81
C CYS A 129 12.71 22.18 -10.87
N ILE A 130 12.04 21.73 -9.81
CA ILE A 130 10.58 21.71 -9.71
C ILE A 130 10.09 22.40 -8.43
N SER A 131 8.89 22.97 -8.45
CA SER A 131 8.26 23.49 -7.24
C SER A 131 7.66 22.40 -6.36
N GLY A 132 7.42 22.70 -5.09
CA GLY A 132 6.72 21.82 -4.15
C GLY A 132 5.32 21.41 -4.65
N ALA A 133 4.60 22.30 -5.31
CA ALA A 133 3.30 22.01 -5.90
C ALA A 133 3.37 20.93 -7.00
N VAL A 134 4.45 20.94 -7.80
CA VAL A 134 4.72 19.86 -8.76
C VAL A 134 5.05 18.57 -8.03
N ARG A 135 5.95 18.60 -7.04
CA ARG A 135 6.36 17.42 -6.25
C ARG A 135 5.18 16.69 -5.63
N GLU A 136 4.18 17.39 -5.09
CA GLU A 136 2.97 16.77 -4.52
C GLU A 136 2.21 15.91 -5.54
N HIS A 137 2.27 16.26 -6.82
CA HIS A 137 1.60 15.53 -7.89
C HIS A 137 2.45 14.38 -8.46
N LEU A 138 3.73 14.28 -8.11
CA LEU A 138 4.68 13.28 -8.62
C LEU A 138 4.81 12.03 -7.74
N ASP A 139 4.27 12.03 -6.51
CA ASP A 139 4.50 10.96 -5.53
C ASP A 139 4.12 9.56 -6.08
N GLY A 140 5.11 8.67 -6.21
CA GLY A 140 4.97 7.33 -6.78
C GLY A 140 4.71 7.23 -8.29
N LYS A 141 4.73 8.34 -9.05
CA LYS A 141 4.33 8.39 -10.47
C LYS A 141 5.48 8.58 -11.47
N VAL A 142 6.70 8.80 -10.97
CA VAL A 142 7.91 9.03 -11.80
C VAL A 142 9.09 8.19 -11.32
N PRO A 143 9.96 7.70 -12.24
CA PRO A 143 11.01 6.72 -11.93
C PRO A 143 12.35 7.31 -11.45
N PHE A 144 12.43 8.62 -11.21
CA PHE A 144 13.65 9.34 -10.82
C PHE A 144 13.53 9.94 -9.41
N ALA A 145 14.65 10.08 -8.71
CA ALA A 145 14.69 10.63 -7.37
C ALA A 145 14.46 12.16 -7.36
N LEU A 146 13.86 12.66 -6.28
CA LEU A 146 13.62 14.09 -6.06
C LEU A 146 14.37 14.54 -4.81
N THR A 147 15.45 15.28 -5.00
CA THR A 147 16.25 15.82 -3.88
C THR A 147 15.71 17.20 -3.48
N SER A 148 15.33 17.37 -2.21
CA SER A 148 14.90 18.67 -1.68
C SER A 148 16.07 19.65 -1.62
N LEU A 149 15.88 20.84 -2.20
CA LEU A 149 16.80 21.98 -2.09
C LEU A 149 16.36 22.99 -1.01
N GLY A 150 15.28 22.68 -0.29
CA GLY A 150 14.67 23.54 0.75
C GLY A 150 13.87 24.71 0.17
N GLU A 151 13.44 25.60 1.06
CA GLU A 151 12.74 26.83 0.67
C GLU A 151 13.71 27.85 0.06
N ARG A 152 13.33 28.43 -1.08
CA ARG A 152 14.10 29.47 -1.78
C ARG A 152 13.23 30.70 -2.01
N THR A 153 13.77 31.86 -1.67
CA THR A 153 13.17 33.15 -2.04
C THR A 153 13.58 33.48 -3.47
N LEU A 154 12.64 33.39 -4.40
CA LEU A 154 12.87 33.68 -5.81
C LEU A 154 12.72 35.19 -6.07
N LYS A 155 13.50 35.74 -7.00
CA LYS A 155 13.48 37.17 -7.33
C LYS A 155 12.05 37.59 -7.73
N ASN A 156 11.53 38.64 -7.11
CA ASN A 156 10.18 39.19 -7.34
C ASN A 156 9.02 38.23 -7.03
N ILE A 157 9.25 37.17 -6.25
CA ILE A 157 8.19 36.30 -5.71
C ILE A 157 8.09 36.55 -4.19
N PRO A 158 6.94 37.01 -3.66
CA PRO A 158 6.82 37.49 -2.28
C PRO A 158 6.85 36.37 -1.22
N ARG A 159 6.69 35.10 -1.61
CA ARG A 159 6.69 33.94 -0.70
C ARG A 159 7.84 32.99 -1.05
N PRO A 160 8.51 32.39 -0.04
CA PRO A 160 9.46 31.30 -0.29
C PRO A 160 8.76 30.14 -1.00
N ILE A 161 9.43 29.55 -1.98
CA ILE A 161 8.96 28.37 -2.70
C ILE A 161 9.84 27.19 -2.30
N LEU A 162 9.23 26.07 -1.90
CA LEU A 162 9.94 24.82 -1.70
C LEU A 162 10.42 24.29 -3.06
N VAL A 163 11.71 24.03 -3.20
CA VAL A 163 12.32 23.62 -4.47
C VAL A 163 12.88 22.21 -4.35
N PHE A 164 12.71 21.41 -5.39
CA PHE A 164 13.33 20.10 -5.53
C PHE A 164 14.14 20.04 -6.82
N ARG A 165 15.26 19.31 -6.79
CA ARG A 165 16.01 18.91 -7.98
C ARG A 165 15.53 17.54 -8.43
N VAL A 166 15.37 17.35 -9.73
CA VAL A 166 15.16 16.03 -10.32
C VAL A 166 16.51 15.41 -10.63
N ASP A 167 16.80 14.27 -10.00
CA ASP A 167 18.04 13.53 -10.24
C ASP A 167 17.80 12.57 -11.42
N TRP A 168 17.96 13.10 -12.64
CA TRP A 168 17.64 12.40 -13.89
C TRP A 168 18.82 11.62 -14.49
N GLN A 169 20.04 11.93 -14.05
CA GLN A 169 21.29 11.21 -14.39
C GLN A 169 21.50 9.99 -13.48
N ASP A 170 21.06 10.08 -12.24
CA ASP A 170 20.92 8.94 -11.34
C ASP A 170 19.58 8.26 -11.65
N GLU A 171 19.51 7.59 -12.79
CA GLU A 171 18.57 6.49 -12.89
C GLU A 171 19.01 5.39 -11.94
N ILE A 172 18.04 4.81 -11.22
CA ILE A 172 18.17 3.41 -10.83
C ILE A 172 18.42 2.66 -12.14
N ALA A 173 19.68 2.31 -12.39
CA ALA A 173 20.12 1.72 -13.64
C ALA A 173 19.33 0.45 -13.94
N VAL A 174 18.45 0.52 -14.93
CA VAL A 174 17.79 -0.63 -15.55
C VAL A 174 18.12 -0.58 -17.03
N GLY A 175 19.22 -1.23 -17.42
CA GLY A 175 19.54 -1.42 -18.84
C GLY A 175 20.92 -1.98 -19.13
N GLY A 176 20.97 -3.23 -19.60
CA GLY A 176 21.89 -3.66 -20.66
C GLY A 176 23.37 -3.86 -20.31
N GLY A 177 23.69 -4.84 -19.47
CA GLY A 177 25.07 -5.31 -19.32
C GLY A 177 25.11 -6.61 -18.52
N VAL A 178 25.85 -7.60 -19.03
CA VAL A 178 26.03 -8.94 -18.47
C VAL A 178 26.17 -8.89 -16.94
N LEU A 179 25.32 -9.65 -16.26
CA LEU A 179 25.26 -9.75 -14.81
C LEU A 179 26.61 -10.25 -14.26
N ASP A 180 27.40 -9.34 -13.71
CA ASP A 180 28.30 -9.69 -12.63
C ASP A 180 28.23 -8.65 -11.50
N GLY A 181 27.59 -9.06 -10.40
CA GLY A 181 28.01 -8.68 -9.06
C GLY A 181 27.81 -7.25 -8.54
N ALA A 182 26.66 -6.59 -8.71
CA ALA A 182 26.29 -5.46 -7.83
C ALA A 182 24.86 -5.60 -7.25
N PRO A 183 24.62 -5.28 -5.96
CA PRO A 183 23.43 -5.69 -5.23
C PRO A 183 22.25 -4.72 -5.43
N LEU A 184 21.04 -5.28 -5.55
CA LEU A 184 19.75 -4.57 -5.43
C LEU A 184 19.64 -3.89 -4.05
N ALA A 185 20.17 -2.68 -3.92
CA ALA A 185 20.10 -1.90 -2.68
C ALA A 185 18.66 -1.41 -2.47
N GLY A 186 17.96 -2.03 -1.52
CA GLY A 186 16.55 -1.81 -1.21
C GLY A 186 15.73 -3.10 -1.11
N ARG A 187 16.22 -4.19 -1.72
CA ARG A 187 15.66 -5.53 -1.53
C ARG A 187 16.13 -6.05 -0.17
N SER A 188 15.21 -6.17 0.80
CA SER A 188 15.35 -7.25 1.78
C SER A 188 15.53 -8.51 0.95
N LYS A 189 16.69 -9.19 1.06
CA LYS A 189 17.06 -10.35 0.22
C LYS A 189 16.04 -11.51 0.30
N ASP A 190 15.00 -11.35 1.12
CA ASP A 190 14.16 -12.42 1.61
C ASP A 190 12.68 -12.29 1.27
N GLN A 191 12.26 -11.18 0.66
CA GLN A 191 10.86 -10.94 0.29
C GLN A 191 10.51 -11.58 -1.07
N PRO A 192 9.33 -12.20 -1.21
CA PRO A 192 8.84 -12.69 -2.50
C PRO A 192 8.74 -11.55 -3.51
N SER A 193 8.91 -11.88 -4.79
CA SER A 193 8.94 -10.89 -5.86
C SER A 193 7.95 -11.28 -6.96
N LEU A 194 7.29 -10.28 -7.53
CA LEU A 194 6.16 -10.41 -8.43
C LEU A 194 6.38 -9.54 -9.67
N VAL A 195 5.93 -9.98 -10.83
CA VAL A 195 5.79 -9.13 -12.02
C VAL A 195 4.40 -9.29 -12.61
N VAL A 196 3.82 -8.22 -13.13
CA VAL A 196 2.57 -8.27 -13.91
C VAL A 196 2.92 -8.25 -15.39
N MET A 197 2.62 -9.32 -16.10
CA MET A 197 2.88 -9.45 -17.52
C MET A 197 1.84 -8.66 -18.34
N PRO A 198 2.21 -8.19 -19.55
CA PRO A 198 1.23 -7.72 -20.51
C PRO A 198 0.17 -8.80 -20.72
N PHE A 199 -1.11 -8.42 -20.59
CA PHE A 199 -2.20 -9.37 -20.79
C PHE A 199 -2.41 -9.64 -22.28
N ASP A 200 -2.77 -10.87 -22.61
CA ASP A 200 -3.12 -11.24 -23.98
C ASP A 200 -4.44 -10.61 -24.38
N ASN A 201 -4.40 -9.75 -25.39
CA ASN A 201 -5.59 -9.20 -26.01
C ASN A 201 -6.16 -10.23 -27.01
N LEU A 202 -7.20 -10.95 -26.58
CA LEU A 202 -7.96 -11.87 -27.44
C LEU A 202 -9.08 -11.14 -28.21
N SER A 203 -9.05 -9.81 -28.21
CA SER A 203 -9.95 -8.90 -28.91
C SER A 203 -9.23 -8.24 -30.10
N GLY A 204 -9.88 -7.28 -30.75
CA GLY A 204 -9.25 -6.51 -31.83
C GLY A 204 -8.22 -5.49 -31.31
N PRO A 205 -7.39 -4.92 -32.21
CA PRO A 205 -6.35 -3.95 -31.85
C PRO A 205 -6.89 -2.65 -31.23
N GLY A 206 -8.18 -2.35 -31.37
CA GLY A 206 -8.82 -1.17 -30.79
C GLY A 206 -8.95 -1.21 -29.26
N ASP A 207 -8.85 -2.39 -28.63
CA ASP A 207 -8.98 -2.55 -27.18
C ASP A 207 -7.61 -2.56 -26.45
N GLU A 208 -6.50 -2.38 -27.18
CA GLU A 208 -5.14 -2.50 -26.64
C GLU A 208 -4.83 -1.48 -25.53
N TYR A 209 -5.33 -0.24 -25.70
CA TYR A 209 -5.18 0.82 -24.71
C TYR A 209 -5.85 0.44 -23.37
N PHE A 210 -6.98 -0.28 -23.43
CA PHE A 210 -7.72 -0.72 -22.26
C PHE A 210 -6.96 -1.82 -21.53
N VAL A 211 -6.43 -2.80 -22.27
CA VAL A 211 -5.61 -3.88 -21.71
C VAL A 211 -4.39 -3.31 -20.99
N ASP A 212 -3.71 -2.36 -21.63
CA ASP A 212 -2.57 -1.66 -21.06
C ASP A 212 -2.93 -0.88 -19.79
N GLY A 213 -4.10 -0.23 -19.76
CA GLY A 213 -4.60 0.46 -18.56
C GLY A 213 -4.93 -0.49 -17.40
N VAL A 214 -5.52 -1.65 -17.69
CA VAL A 214 -5.80 -2.68 -16.65
C VAL A 214 -4.50 -3.19 -16.03
N VAL A 215 -3.50 -3.49 -16.84
CA VAL A 215 -2.18 -3.95 -16.36
C VAL A 215 -1.52 -2.85 -15.51
N GLU A 216 -1.66 -1.59 -15.90
CA GLU A 216 -1.13 -0.45 -15.13
C GLU A 216 -1.77 -0.35 -13.75
N GLU A 217 -3.09 -0.35 -13.69
CA GLU A 217 -3.81 -0.16 -12.44
C GLU A 217 -3.61 -1.37 -11.50
N ILE A 218 -3.54 -2.58 -12.04
CA ILE A 218 -3.16 -3.78 -11.27
C ILE A 218 -1.73 -3.64 -10.71
N THR A 219 -0.77 -3.23 -11.55
CA THR A 219 0.62 -3.03 -11.11
C THR A 219 0.72 -1.96 -10.02
N ALA A 220 0.01 -0.84 -10.19
CA ALA A 220 -0.05 0.25 -9.22
C ALA A 220 -0.69 -0.20 -7.89
N ALA A 221 -1.81 -0.92 -7.95
CA ALA A 221 -2.48 -1.45 -6.77
C ALA A 221 -1.62 -2.46 -6.01
N LEU A 222 -0.94 -3.38 -6.72
CA LEU A 222 -0.03 -4.36 -6.13
C LEU A 222 1.23 -3.73 -5.55
N SER A 223 1.75 -2.66 -6.16
CA SER A 223 2.95 -1.95 -5.69
C SER A 223 2.76 -1.26 -4.33
N ARG A 224 1.51 -1.03 -3.92
CA ARG A 224 1.18 -0.51 -2.58
C ARG A 224 1.32 -1.59 -1.49
N VAL A 225 1.36 -2.87 -1.87
CA VAL A 225 1.48 -4.00 -0.94
C VAL A 225 2.95 -4.27 -0.64
N ARG A 226 3.35 -4.15 0.64
CA ARG A 226 4.75 -4.35 1.07
C ARG A 226 5.10 -5.79 1.45
N ASP A 227 4.24 -6.77 1.17
CA ASP A 227 4.50 -8.19 1.45
C ASP A 227 5.32 -8.87 0.34
N PHE A 228 5.30 -8.32 -0.87
CA PHE A 228 6.10 -8.76 -2.01
C PHE A 228 6.63 -7.55 -2.78
N PHE A 229 7.74 -7.74 -3.48
CA PHE A 229 8.36 -6.71 -4.32
C PHE A 229 7.80 -6.81 -5.74
N VAL A 230 7.15 -5.76 -6.22
CA VAL A 230 6.63 -5.71 -7.59
C VAL A 230 7.69 -5.14 -8.53
N ILE A 231 8.05 -5.89 -9.56
CA ILE A 231 8.90 -5.41 -10.65
C ILE A 231 8.12 -4.41 -11.50
N ALA A 232 8.79 -3.31 -11.83
CA ALA A 232 8.22 -2.28 -12.67
C ALA A 232 7.71 -2.84 -14.01
N ARG A 233 6.56 -2.35 -14.46
CA ARG A 233 5.89 -2.76 -15.71
C ARG A 233 6.83 -2.75 -16.92
N GLN A 234 7.78 -1.81 -17.01
CA GLN A 234 8.66 -1.70 -18.17
C GLN A 234 9.54 -2.95 -18.39
N SER A 235 9.96 -3.62 -17.31
CA SER A 235 10.69 -4.88 -17.43
C SER A 235 9.80 -5.98 -18.04
N ALA A 236 8.51 -5.97 -17.72
CA ALA A 236 7.52 -6.91 -18.27
C ALA A 236 7.08 -6.55 -19.70
N PHE A 237 7.11 -5.27 -20.07
CA PHE A 237 6.62 -4.78 -21.37
C PHE A 237 7.48 -5.25 -22.55
N THR A 238 8.75 -5.59 -22.31
CA THR A 238 9.64 -6.19 -23.32
C THR A 238 9.16 -7.56 -23.83
N TYR A 239 8.28 -8.21 -23.07
CA TYR A 239 7.65 -9.48 -23.41
C TYR A 239 6.31 -9.32 -24.14
N LYS A 240 5.83 -8.09 -24.35
CA LYS A 240 4.55 -7.83 -25.02
C LYS A 240 4.55 -8.40 -26.45
N GLY A 241 3.49 -9.15 -26.78
CA GLY A 241 3.33 -9.80 -28.09
C GLY A 241 4.29 -10.98 -28.34
N ARG A 242 5.02 -11.44 -27.30
CA ARG A 242 5.89 -12.61 -27.37
C ARG A 242 5.31 -13.71 -26.50
N PHE A 243 5.30 -14.94 -27.02
CA PHE A 243 5.02 -16.10 -26.20
C PHE A 243 6.29 -16.47 -25.43
N VAL A 244 6.32 -16.19 -24.13
CA VAL A 244 7.50 -16.44 -23.28
C VAL A 244 7.11 -17.32 -22.10
N ASP A 245 7.97 -18.29 -21.80
CA ASP A 245 7.75 -19.19 -20.68
C ASP A 245 7.94 -18.47 -19.35
N VAL A 246 7.00 -18.65 -18.42
CA VAL A 246 7.02 -18.06 -17.08
C VAL A 246 8.33 -18.36 -16.32
N ARG A 247 8.99 -19.51 -16.57
CA ARG A 247 10.31 -19.82 -15.97
C ARG A 247 11.41 -18.91 -16.47
N ASP A 248 11.41 -18.58 -17.75
CA ASP A 248 12.41 -17.71 -18.34
C ASP A 248 12.23 -16.28 -17.81
N VAL A 249 10.97 -15.80 -17.73
CA VAL A 249 10.62 -14.54 -17.08
C VAL A 249 11.09 -14.51 -15.62
N GLY A 250 10.83 -15.58 -14.85
CA GLY A 250 11.29 -15.73 -13.46
C GLY A 250 12.80 -15.60 -13.30
N ARG A 251 13.57 -16.26 -14.17
CA ARG A 251 15.03 -16.25 -14.15
C ARG A 251 15.61 -14.90 -14.58
N GLU A 252 15.08 -14.32 -15.66
CA GLU A 252 15.58 -13.08 -16.25
C GLU A 252 15.26 -11.86 -15.37
N LEU A 253 14.02 -11.79 -14.87
CA LEU A 253 13.59 -10.69 -13.99
C LEU A 253 13.87 -10.95 -12.51
N ARG A 254 14.38 -12.15 -12.17
CA ARG A 254 14.65 -12.59 -10.79
C ARG A 254 13.43 -12.47 -9.88
N VAL A 255 12.27 -12.88 -10.41
CA VAL A 255 10.97 -12.89 -9.73
C VAL A 255 10.53 -14.29 -9.33
N THR A 256 9.81 -14.36 -8.22
CA THR A 256 9.27 -15.62 -7.68
C THR A 256 7.91 -15.94 -8.29
N TYR A 257 7.10 -14.91 -8.53
CA TYR A 257 5.73 -15.03 -9.01
C TYR A 257 5.50 -14.16 -10.25
N VAL A 258 4.59 -14.61 -11.11
CA VAL A 258 4.18 -13.91 -12.34
C VAL A 258 2.66 -13.80 -12.36
N VAL A 259 2.13 -12.60 -12.58
CA VAL A 259 0.72 -12.37 -12.87
C VAL A 259 0.54 -12.35 -14.37
N GLU A 260 -0.34 -13.19 -14.88
CA GLU A 260 -0.73 -13.23 -16.29
C GLU A 260 -2.23 -13.00 -16.41
N GLY A 261 -2.67 -12.60 -17.59
CA GLY A 261 -4.08 -12.44 -17.84
C GLY A 261 -4.44 -12.34 -19.31
N THR A 262 -5.72 -12.46 -19.58
CA THR A 262 -6.29 -12.38 -20.93
C THR A 262 -7.50 -11.47 -20.92
N VAL A 263 -7.65 -10.63 -21.94
CA VAL A 263 -8.82 -9.76 -22.13
C VAL A 263 -9.56 -10.15 -23.39
N ARG A 264 -10.88 -10.34 -23.29
CA ARG A 264 -11.75 -10.68 -24.41
C ARG A 264 -13.01 -9.82 -24.41
N ARG A 265 -13.28 -9.17 -25.54
CA ARG A 265 -14.53 -8.44 -25.81
C ARG A 265 -15.55 -9.32 -26.51
N GLY A 266 -16.80 -9.26 -26.06
CA GLY A 266 -17.95 -9.91 -26.68
C GLY A 266 -19.12 -8.95 -26.77
N GLY A 267 -19.27 -8.26 -27.90
CA GLY A 267 -20.23 -7.19 -28.06
C GLY A 267 -19.92 -6.03 -27.11
N ASP A 268 -20.84 -5.79 -26.17
CA ASP A 268 -20.77 -4.71 -25.19
C ASP A 268 -20.24 -5.14 -23.81
N ARG A 269 -19.71 -6.37 -23.71
CA ARG A 269 -19.15 -6.90 -22.48
C ARG A 269 -17.68 -7.26 -22.64
N LEU A 270 -16.90 -6.95 -21.61
CA LEU A 270 -15.50 -7.32 -21.47
C LEU A 270 -15.37 -8.43 -20.44
N ARG A 271 -14.54 -9.42 -20.75
CA ARG A 271 -14.15 -10.49 -19.84
C ARG A 271 -12.65 -10.48 -19.66
N ILE A 272 -12.20 -10.36 -18.42
CA ILE A 272 -10.80 -10.41 -18.03
C ILE A 272 -10.59 -11.66 -17.18
N SER A 273 -9.58 -12.47 -17.52
CA SER A 273 -9.13 -13.57 -16.66
C SER A 273 -7.73 -13.24 -16.17
N VAL A 274 -7.47 -13.40 -14.88
CA VAL A 274 -6.18 -13.09 -14.25
C VAL A 274 -5.73 -14.32 -13.47
N GLN A 275 -4.44 -14.62 -13.50
CA GLN A 275 -3.84 -15.73 -12.77
C GLN A 275 -2.49 -15.36 -12.17
N LEU A 276 -2.17 -16.00 -11.05
CA LEU A 276 -0.88 -15.92 -10.36
C LEU A 276 -0.17 -17.26 -10.52
N VAL A 277 1.07 -17.23 -11.01
CA VAL A 277 1.88 -18.42 -11.31
C VAL A 277 3.20 -18.32 -10.55
N ASP A 278 3.61 -19.44 -9.93
CA ASP A 278 4.97 -19.61 -9.40
C ASP A 278 5.94 -19.81 -10.58
N ALA A 279 6.92 -18.91 -10.68
CA ALA A 279 7.85 -18.86 -11.79
C ALA A 279 8.80 -20.06 -11.84
N GLU A 280 9.13 -20.66 -10.70
CA GLU A 280 10.03 -21.81 -10.62
C GLU A 280 9.28 -23.10 -10.98
N THR A 281 8.16 -23.34 -10.31
CA THR A 281 7.44 -24.62 -10.41
C THR A 281 6.45 -24.67 -11.57
N ARG A 282 6.04 -23.51 -12.12
CA ARG A 282 4.91 -23.34 -13.07
C ARG A 282 3.56 -23.74 -12.49
N THR A 283 3.41 -23.78 -11.18
CA THR A 283 2.11 -24.04 -10.57
C THR A 283 1.28 -22.78 -10.54
N GLN A 284 0.02 -22.87 -10.98
CA GLN A 284 -0.96 -21.81 -10.81
C GLN A 284 -1.36 -21.75 -9.33
N SER A 285 -1.02 -20.66 -8.65
CA SER A 285 -1.31 -20.43 -7.24
C SER A 285 -2.72 -19.83 -7.04
N TRP A 286 -3.21 -19.05 -8.00
CA TRP A 286 -4.55 -18.46 -7.97
C TRP A 286 -5.02 -18.08 -9.38
N SER A 287 -6.33 -18.06 -9.60
CA SER A 287 -6.93 -17.49 -10.81
C SER A 287 -8.35 -17.04 -10.56
N ASP A 288 -8.78 -15.98 -11.22
CA ASP A 288 -10.18 -15.52 -11.20
C ASP A 288 -10.59 -14.85 -12.52
N ARG A 289 -11.88 -14.60 -12.67
CA ARG A 289 -12.48 -14.01 -13.87
C ARG A 289 -13.45 -12.89 -13.52
N TYR A 290 -13.31 -11.79 -14.25
CA TYR A 290 -14.10 -10.57 -14.09
C TYR A 290 -14.86 -10.27 -15.38
N GLU A 291 -16.11 -9.82 -15.23
CA GLU A 291 -16.97 -9.40 -16.34
C GLU A 291 -17.56 -8.01 -16.08
N GLY A 292 -17.59 -7.19 -17.12
CA GLY A 292 -18.06 -5.79 -17.05
C GLY A 292 -18.66 -5.33 -18.37
N ALA A 293 -19.47 -4.27 -18.30
CA ALA A 293 -19.98 -3.57 -19.48
C ALA A 293 -18.98 -2.49 -19.93
N ILE A 294 -19.05 -2.08 -21.20
CA ILE A 294 -18.10 -1.12 -21.78
C ILE A 294 -18.41 0.34 -21.43
N GLU A 295 -19.66 0.65 -21.07
CA GLU A 295 -20.02 2.04 -20.72
C GLU A 295 -19.27 2.55 -19.48
N ASP A 296 -18.84 1.64 -18.61
CA ASP A 296 -18.16 1.93 -17.33
C ASP A 296 -16.69 1.49 -17.31
N ILE A 297 -15.99 1.54 -18.46
CA ILE A 297 -14.62 1.02 -18.62
C ILE A 297 -13.65 1.44 -17.50
N PHE A 298 -13.62 2.72 -17.12
CA PHE A 298 -12.68 3.24 -16.10
C PHE A 298 -13.03 2.74 -14.69
N GLU A 299 -14.30 2.77 -14.31
CA GLU A 299 -14.73 2.22 -13.01
C GLU A 299 -14.49 0.70 -12.96
N PHE A 300 -14.67 0.02 -14.10
CA PHE A 300 -14.39 -1.40 -14.22
C PHE A 300 -12.89 -1.70 -14.05
N GLN A 301 -11.99 -0.87 -14.60
CA GLN A 301 -10.53 -0.96 -14.40
C GLN A 301 -10.16 -0.84 -12.91
N ASP A 302 -10.60 0.23 -12.24
CA ASP A 302 -10.30 0.49 -10.83
C ASP A 302 -10.78 -0.65 -9.94
N ARG A 303 -12.00 -1.14 -10.20
CA ARG A 303 -12.60 -2.25 -9.45
C ARG A 303 -11.81 -3.55 -9.62
N ILE A 304 -11.42 -3.89 -10.85
CA ILE A 304 -10.64 -5.11 -11.12
C ILE A 304 -9.29 -5.03 -10.43
N ALA A 305 -8.59 -3.89 -10.54
CA ALA A 305 -7.29 -3.74 -9.90
C ALA A 305 -7.36 -3.89 -8.38
N ALA A 306 -8.36 -3.28 -7.74
CA ALA A 306 -8.58 -3.45 -6.31
C ALA A 306 -8.89 -4.91 -5.93
N GLN A 307 -9.74 -5.60 -6.70
CA GLN A 307 -10.10 -7.00 -6.46
C GLN A 307 -8.91 -7.95 -6.67
N VAL A 308 -8.14 -7.75 -7.74
CA VAL A 308 -6.94 -8.53 -8.05
C VAL A 308 -5.89 -8.33 -6.96
N ALA A 309 -5.60 -7.08 -6.56
CA ALA A 309 -4.65 -6.82 -5.50
C ALA A 309 -5.07 -7.45 -4.16
N GLY A 310 -6.35 -7.35 -3.81
CA GLY A 310 -6.92 -7.97 -2.61
C GLY A 310 -6.87 -9.50 -2.61
N ALA A 311 -6.86 -10.14 -3.79
CA ALA A 311 -6.81 -11.59 -3.94
C ALA A 311 -5.38 -12.15 -4.07
N ILE A 312 -4.48 -11.44 -4.77
CA ILE A 312 -3.10 -11.88 -4.98
C ILE A 312 -2.30 -11.86 -3.68
N HIS A 313 -2.53 -10.86 -2.81
CA HIS A 313 -1.81 -10.77 -1.54
C HIS A 313 -1.95 -12.01 -0.65
N PRO A 314 -3.17 -12.49 -0.32
CA PRO A 314 -3.32 -13.73 0.42
C PRO A 314 -2.79 -14.96 -0.34
N ALA A 315 -2.94 -15.00 -1.67
CA ALA A 315 -2.45 -16.13 -2.47
C ALA A 315 -0.92 -16.31 -2.43
N ILE A 316 -0.17 -15.21 -2.53
CA ILE A 316 1.30 -15.23 -2.38
C ILE A 316 1.68 -15.66 -0.97
N ARG A 317 1.01 -15.12 0.06
CA ARG A 317 1.28 -15.50 1.46
C ARG A 317 1.10 -16.99 1.68
N ASP A 318 0.03 -17.58 1.14
CA ASP A 318 -0.26 -19.01 1.27
C ASP A 318 0.79 -19.89 0.55
N ALA A 319 1.25 -19.46 -0.62
CA ALA A 319 2.34 -20.13 -1.33
C ALA A 319 3.67 -20.08 -0.56
N GLU A 320 4.04 -18.92 0.01
CA GLU A 320 5.23 -18.76 0.84
C GLU A 320 5.17 -19.57 2.14
N ILE A 321 3.98 -19.70 2.74
CA ILE A 321 3.74 -20.57 3.91
C ILE A 321 4.09 -22.03 3.56
N GLU A 322 3.61 -22.54 2.42
CA GLU A 322 3.88 -23.90 1.99
C GLU A 322 5.35 -24.13 1.64
N LEU A 323 5.99 -23.13 1.01
CA LEU A 323 7.42 -23.17 0.73
C LEU A 323 8.25 -23.23 2.02
N ALA A 324 7.95 -22.37 2.99
CA ALA A 324 8.67 -22.33 4.27
C ALA A 324 8.50 -23.61 5.10
N LYS A 325 7.37 -24.33 4.98
CA LYS A 325 7.18 -25.63 5.64
C LYS A 325 8.19 -26.68 5.17
N ARG A 326 8.56 -26.67 3.88
CA ARG A 326 9.44 -27.67 3.23
C ARG A 326 10.94 -27.43 3.49
N LYS A 327 11.34 -26.22 3.87
CA LYS A 327 12.74 -25.85 4.09
C LYS A 327 13.31 -26.48 5.39
N PRO A 328 14.58 -26.94 5.38
CA PRO A 328 15.27 -27.36 6.60
C PRO A 328 15.40 -26.20 7.61
N PRO A 329 15.25 -26.44 8.94
CA PRO A 329 15.31 -25.39 9.96
C PRO A 329 16.60 -24.53 9.94
N ALA A 330 17.75 -25.15 9.62
CA ALA A 330 19.04 -24.46 9.62
C ALA A 330 19.24 -23.46 8.47
N SER A 331 18.38 -23.50 7.44
CA SER A 331 18.40 -22.58 6.29
C SER A 331 17.32 -21.50 6.35
N LEU A 332 16.51 -21.48 7.43
CA LEU A 332 15.42 -20.53 7.57
C LEU A 332 15.96 -19.15 7.92
N ARG A 333 15.47 -18.13 7.22
CA ARG A 333 15.72 -16.72 7.52
C ARG A 333 14.57 -16.17 8.37
N ALA A 334 14.71 -14.93 8.86
CA ALA A 334 13.69 -14.31 9.70
C ALA A 334 12.30 -14.28 9.03
N TYR A 335 12.25 -14.01 7.72
CA TYR A 335 11.01 -14.06 6.92
C TYR A 335 10.36 -15.45 6.90
N ASP A 336 11.15 -16.52 6.73
CA ASP A 336 10.62 -17.89 6.66
C ASP A 336 10.00 -18.32 8.01
N PHE A 337 10.56 -17.87 9.12
CA PHE A 337 9.98 -18.07 10.46
C PHE A 337 8.64 -17.34 10.61
N VAL A 338 8.55 -16.09 10.15
CA VAL A 338 7.29 -15.33 10.14
C VAL A 338 6.24 -16.03 9.28
N MET A 339 6.59 -16.51 8.09
CA MET A 339 5.66 -17.28 7.23
C MET A 339 5.17 -18.55 7.93
N ARG A 340 6.04 -19.30 8.60
CA ARG A 340 5.62 -20.48 9.40
C ARG A 340 4.71 -20.10 10.58
N ALA A 341 4.87 -18.90 11.14
CA ALA A 341 4.03 -18.41 12.22
C ALA A 341 2.61 -18.02 11.74
N PHE A 342 2.46 -17.52 10.50
CA PHE A 342 1.18 -16.97 10.00
C PHE A 342 -0.05 -17.86 10.16
N PRO A 343 -0.04 -19.16 9.76
CA PRO A 343 -1.19 -20.05 9.95
C PRO A 343 -1.57 -20.22 11.42
N ASN A 344 -0.60 -20.06 12.31
CA ASN A 344 -0.74 -20.25 13.74
C ASN A 344 -1.25 -18.98 14.45
N LEU A 345 -1.05 -17.79 13.87
CA LEU A 345 -1.59 -16.51 14.37
C LEU A 345 -3.11 -16.48 14.42
N TRP A 346 -3.73 -17.10 13.41
CA TRP A 346 -5.18 -17.22 13.28
C TRP A 346 -5.72 -18.53 13.85
N GLY A 347 -4.82 -19.36 14.38
CA GLY A 347 -5.19 -20.56 15.10
C GLY A 347 -6.02 -20.20 16.31
N ARG A 348 -7.29 -20.62 16.32
CA ARG A 348 -8.25 -20.39 17.42
C ARG A 348 -7.97 -21.29 18.64
N ARG A 349 -6.69 -21.58 18.90
CA ARG A 349 -6.21 -22.53 19.91
C ARG A 349 -4.93 -22.03 20.56
N ARG A 350 -4.81 -22.27 21.86
CA ARG A 350 -3.63 -21.98 22.68
C ARG A 350 -2.34 -22.56 22.08
N ASP A 351 -2.36 -23.83 21.67
CA ASP A 351 -1.16 -24.51 21.17
C ASP A 351 -0.63 -23.89 19.87
N SER A 352 -1.54 -23.52 18.96
CA SER A 352 -1.18 -22.81 17.73
C SER A 352 -0.57 -21.46 18.06
N ASN A 353 -1.18 -20.66 18.94
CA ASN A 353 -0.63 -19.36 19.32
C ASN A 353 0.75 -19.49 19.98
N ASN A 354 0.96 -20.49 20.84
CA ASN A 354 2.28 -20.78 21.44
C ASN A 354 3.32 -21.15 20.37
N GLN A 355 2.95 -21.93 19.36
CA GLN A 355 3.82 -22.25 18.24
C GLN A 355 4.19 -21.01 17.42
N ALA A 356 3.24 -20.08 17.23
CA ALA A 356 3.51 -18.80 16.59
C ALA A 356 4.51 -17.95 17.39
N ILE A 357 4.31 -17.85 18.72
CA ILE A 357 5.23 -17.14 19.62
C ILE A 357 6.66 -17.66 19.49
N GLU A 358 6.84 -18.99 19.50
CA GLU A 358 8.17 -19.59 19.37
C GLU A 358 8.81 -19.26 18.02
N LEU A 359 8.06 -19.41 16.92
CA LEU A 359 8.57 -19.08 15.57
C LEU A 359 8.94 -17.60 15.44
N LEU A 360 8.14 -16.69 16.01
CA LEU A 360 8.40 -15.25 15.95
C LEU A 360 9.61 -14.86 16.80
N ARG A 361 9.84 -15.53 17.94
CA ARG A 361 11.07 -15.37 18.73
C ARG A 361 12.31 -15.81 17.94
N GLN A 362 12.22 -16.92 17.21
CA GLN A 362 13.30 -17.34 16.31
C GLN A 362 13.53 -16.32 15.18
N ALA A 363 12.47 -15.73 14.62
CA ALA A 363 12.61 -14.67 13.62
C ALA A 363 13.36 -13.44 14.18
N ILE A 364 13.03 -13.01 15.40
CA ILE A 364 13.69 -11.89 16.09
C ILE A 364 15.13 -12.22 16.48
N LEU A 365 15.44 -13.48 16.79
CA LEU A 365 16.81 -13.90 17.06
C LEU A 365 17.70 -13.78 15.81
N VAL A 366 17.15 -14.07 14.63
CA VAL A 366 17.86 -13.95 13.35
C VAL A 366 17.98 -12.49 12.91
N ASP A 367 16.92 -11.71 13.04
CA ASP A 367 16.91 -10.26 12.75
C ASP A 367 16.22 -9.50 13.89
N PRO A 368 16.99 -8.96 14.86
CA PRO A 368 16.44 -8.22 15.99
C PRO A 368 15.65 -6.97 15.61
N GLY A 369 15.91 -6.39 14.43
CA GLY A 369 15.23 -5.20 13.92
C GLY A 369 13.95 -5.51 13.13
N TYR A 370 13.55 -6.79 13.04
CA TYR A 370 12.44 -7.17 12.17
C TYR A 370 11.08 -6.77 12.76
N GLY A 371 10.66 -5.52 12.49
CA GLY A 371 9.46 -4.91 13.08
C GLY A 371 8.17 -5.72 12.88
N ARG A 372 8.02 -6.44 11.77
CA ARG A 372 6.88 -7.34 11.54
C ARG A 372 6.85 -8.50 12.53
N ALA A 373 7.99 -9.13 12.81
CA ALA A 373 8.06 -10.23 13.76
C ALA A 373 7.70 -9.77 15.18
N HIS A 374 8.21 -8.60 15.60
CA HIS A 374 7.85 -7.96 16.87
C HIS A 374 6.36 -7.64 16.98
N ALA A 375 5.77 -7.04 15.93
CA ALA A 375 4.36 -6.67 15.94
C ALA A 375 3.44 -7.91 16.00
N LEU A 376 3.77 -8.96 15.26
CA LEU A 376 3.05 -10.23 15.31
C LEU A 376 3.24 -10.96 16.64
N LEU A 377 4.42 -10.87 17.25
CA LEU A 377 4.69 -11.43 18.58
C LEU A 377 3.85 -10.73 19.64
N ALA A 378 3.79 -9.39 19.58
CA ALA A 378 2.93 -8.60 20.44
C ALA A 378 1.46 -8.99 20.27
N TRP A 379 1.01 -9.19 19.03
CA TRP A 379 -0.35 -9.67 18.74
C TRP A 379 -0.65 -11.04 19.36
N CYS A 380 0.29 -12.00 19.29
CA CYS A 380 0.13 -13.31 19.92
C CYS A 380 0.01 -13.23 21.44
N HIS A 381 0.89 -12.45 22.10
CA HIS A 381 0.85 -12.26 23.54
C HIS A 381 -0.45 -11.55 23.99
N ALA A 382 -0.85 -10.50 23.27
CA ALA A 382 -2.13 -9.83 23.49
C ALA A 382 -3.32 -10.80 23.31
N SER A 383 -3.28 -11.65 22.28
CA SER A 383 -4.31 -12.67 22.04
C SER A 383 -4.35 -13.72 23.16
N SER A 384 -3.21 -14.16 23.68
CA SER A 384 -3.15 -15.07 24.84
C SER A 384 -3.90 -14.50 26.05
N ALA A 385 -3.69 -13.22 26.36
CA ALA A 385 -4.42 -12.55 27.44
C ALA A 385 -5.92 -12.44 27.10
N SER A 386 -6.23 -12.05 25.87
CA SER A 386 -7.60 -11.78 25.39
C SER A 386 -8.51 -13.01 25.45
N TYR A 387 -8.01 -14.12 24.94
CA TYR A 387 -8.69 -15.40 24.90
C TYR A 387 -8.52 -16.18 26.21
N LEU A 388 -7.83 -15.63 27.22
CA LEU A 388 -7.53 -16.30 28.50
C LEU A 388 -6.83 -17.65 28.32
N TRP A 389 -5.96 -17.77 27.32
CA TRP A 389 -5.12 -18.94 27.09
C TRP A 389 -3.92 -19.06 28.05
N THR A 390 -3.81 -18.13 29.00
CA THR A 390 -2.78 -18.08 30.04
C THR A 390 -3.44 -17.90 31.40
N ASP A 391 -2.81 -18.39 32.46
CA ASP A 391 -3.22 -18.09 33.84
C ASP A 391 -2.72 -16.73 34.33
N ARG A 392 -1.84 -16.07 33.55
CA ARG A 392 -1.22 -14.78 33.87
C ARG A 392 -1.42 -13.77 32.73
N PRO A 393 -2.66 -13.28 32.52
CA PRO A 393 -2.95 -12.35 31.43
C PRO A 393 -2.15 -11.05 31.53
N GLU A 394 -1.92 -10.53 32.74
CA GLU A 394 -1.11 -9.33 32.95
C GLU A 394 0.31 -9.48 32.41
N GLN A 395 0.96 -10.62 32.68
CA GLN A 395 2.30 -10.91 32.19
C GLN A 395 2.35 -10.99 30.65
N GLU A 396 1.32 -11.55 30.02
CA GLU A 396 1.23 -11.58 28.55
C GLU A 396 1.04 -10.17 27.96
N LEU A 397 0.29 -9.30 28.63
CA LEU A 397 0.14 -7.90 28.19
C LEU A 397 1.46 -7.13 28.32
N ASP A 398 2.26 -7.39 29.35
CA ASP A 398 3.61 -6.82 29.49
C ASP A 398 4.54 -7.31 28.37
N HIS A 399 4.55 -8.62 28.09
CA HIS A 399 5.29 -9.16 26.95
C HIS A 399 4.87 -8.53 25.61
N ALA A 400 3.57 -8.26 25.42
CA ALA A 400 3.08 -7.60 24.23
C ALA A 400 3.62 -6.16 24.09
N ARG A 401 3.61 -5.38 25.18
CA ARG A 401 4.19 -4.02 25.19
C ARG A 401 5.69 -4.06 24.90
N SER A 402 6.43 -4.95 25.58
CA SER A 402 7.88 -5.09 25.40
C SER A 402 8.25 -5.50 23.97
N ALA A 403 7.45 -6.34 23.31
CA ALA A 403 7.69 -6.69 21.91
C ALA A 403 7.55 -5.48 20.98
N ILE A 404 6.53 -4.62 21.18
CA ILE A 404 6.40 -3.38 20.39
C ILE A 404 7.55 -2.40 20.66
N GLU A 405 7.97 -2.26 21.91
CA GLU A 405 9.09 -1.38 22.30
C GLU A 405 10.43 -1.90 21.77
N GLY A 406 10.63 -3.22 21.80
CA GLY A 406 11.85 -3.89 21.34
C GLY A 406 12.10 -3.76 19.84
N ALA A 407 11.07 -3.49 19.04
CA ALA A 407 11.22 -3.23 17.61
C ALA A 407 11.97 -1.91 17.31
N GLY A 408 11.99 -0.96 18.25
CA GLY A 408 12.48 0.41 18.07
C GLY A 408 11.57 1.26 17.17
N SER A 409 11.31 0.80 15.94
CA SER A 409 10.33 1.36 15.01
C SER A 409 9.59 0.24 14.29
N ILE A 410 8.26 0.29 14.31
CA ILE A 410 7.45 -0.57 13.44
C ILE A 410 7.55 0.01 12.03
N SER A 411 8.12 -0.77 11.11
CA SER A 411 8.23 -0.41 9.69
C SER A 411 6.89 0.06 9.11
N ASP A 412 6.93 0.87 8.04
CA ASP A 412 5.76 1.29 7.25
C ASP A 412 5.14 0.13 6.46
N ASP A 413 4.82 -0.95 7.15
CA ASP A 413 4.24 -2.18 6.66
C ASP A 413 2.81 -2.28 7.20
N PRO A 414 1.76 -2.26 6.34
CA PRO A 414 0.38 -2.31 6.78
C PRO A 414 0.07 -3.49 7.71
N THR A 415 0.67 -4.67 7.45
CA THR A 415 0.44 -5.86 8.27
C THR A 415 1.05 -5.72 9.67
N ALA A 416 2.32 -5.27 9.75
CA ALA A 416 2.98 -5.02 11.04
C ALA A 416 2.29 -3.90 11.82
N LEU A 417 1.93 -2.79 11.16
CA LEU A 417 1.20 -1.69 11.79
C LEU A 417 -0.17 -2.15 12.30
N THR A 418 -0.88 -2.96 11.53
CA THR A 418 -2.17 -3.53 11.97
C THR A 418 -2.00 -4.43 13.19
N ALA A 419 -0.99 -5.30 13.20
CA ALA A 419 -0.67 -6.18 14.33
C ALA A 419 -0.28 -5.40 15.58
N ALA A 420 0.54 -4.36 15.43
CA ALA A 420 0.94 -3.49 16.52
C ALA A 420 -0.27 -2.75 17.10
N GLY A 421 -1.10 -2.15 16.25
CA GLY A 421 -2.33 -1.49 16.70
C GLY A 421 -3.31 -2.46 17.36
N ALA A 422 -3.43 -3.67 16.82
CA ALA A 422 -4.23 -4.75 17.38
C ALA A 422 -3.79 -5.14 18.80
N ALA A 423 -2.48 -5.25 19.03
CA ALA A 423 -1.89 -5.58 20.32
C ALA A 423 -2.06 -4.44 21.33
N MET A 424 -1.75 -3.20 20.93
CA MET A 424 -1.88 -2.03 21.80
C MET A 424 -3.32 -1.77 22.24
N SER A 425 -4.30 -1.99 21.34
CA SER A 425 -5.72 -1.88 21.68
C SER A 425 -6.10 -2.88 22.77
N ILE A 426 -5.57 -4.11 22.70
CA ILE A 426 -5.81 -5.12 23.73
C ILE A 426 -5.13 -4.75 25.06
N CYS A 427 -3.95 -4.13 25.01
CA CYS A 427 -3.27 -3.59 26.18
C CYS A 427 -3.99 -2.38 26.81
N GLY A 428 -5.11 -1.92 26.24
CA GLY A 428 -5.89 -0.78 26.71
C GLY A 428 -5.44 0.57 26.16
N ASP A 429 -4.36 0.61 25.37
CA ASP A 429 -3.81 1.84 24.79
C ASP A 429 -4.47 2.14 23.44
N GLN A 430 -5.69 2.66 23.50
CA GLN A 430 -6.49 2.91 22.30
C GLN A 430 -5.90 4.01 21.40
N ASP A 431 -5.15 4.96 21.98
CA ASP A 431 -4.62 6.10 21.22
C ASP A 431 -3.40 5.67 20.37
N ARG A 432 -2.46 4.90 20.95
CA ARG A 432 -1.38 4.29 20.16
C ARG A 432 -1.92 3.29 19.17
N ALA A 433 -2.94 2.52 19.56
CA ALA A 433 -3.59 1.58 18.66
C ALA A 433 -4.15 2.28 17.42
N ALA A 434 -4.96 3.33 17.60
CA ALA A 434 -5.55 4.11 16.52
C ALA A 434 -4.47 4.67 15.58
N THR A 435 -3.40 5.24 16.14
CA THR A 435 -2.27 5.78 15.36
C THR A 435 -1.67 4.73 14.42
N PHE A 436 -1.42 3.51 14.91
CA PHE A 436 -0.89 2.43 14.09
C PHE A 436 -1.88 1.97 13.01
N ILE A 437 -3.14 1.78 13.37
CA ILE A 437 -4.18 1.31 12.43
C ILE A 437 -4.46 2.35 11.34
N GLU A 438 -4.56 3.63 11.69
CA GLU A 438 -4.77 4.72 10.73
C GLU A 438 -3.61 4.85 9.77
N LYS A 439 -2.37 4.71 10.25
CA LYS A 439 -1.18 4.65 9.38
C LYS A 439 -1.22 3.43 8.46
N ALA A 440 -1.66 2.27 8.96
CA ALA A 440 -1.83 1.07 8.13
C ALA A 440 -2.85 1.30 7.01
N LEU A 441 -3.99 1.94 7.32
CA LEU A 441 -5.05 2.26 6.37
C LEU A 441 -4.67 3.37 5.39
N ALA A 442 -3.81 4.30 5.79
CA ALA A 442 -3.26 5.30 4.87
C ALA A 442 -2.33 4.66 3.81
N LEU A 443 -1.61 3.60 4.19
CA LEU A 443 -0.74 2.83 3.29
C LEU A 443 -1.53 1.81 2.45
N ASP A 444 -2.50 1.13 3.06
CA ASP A 444 -3.38 0.14 2.43
C ASP A 444 -4.85 0.36 2.87
N PRO A 445 -5.61 1.18 2.12
CA PRO A 445 -7.02 1.44 2.41
C PRO A 445 -7.92 0.19 2.26
N ASN A 446 -7.43 -0.88 1.65
CA ASN A 446 -8.16 -2.11 1.39
C ASN A 446 -7.86 -3.20 2.42
N ASN A 447 -7.07 -2.89 3.46
CA ASN A 447 -6.74 -3.84 4.52
C ASN A 447 -7.96 -4.15 5.41
N ALA A 448 -8.65 -5.26 5.12
CA ALA A 448 -9.84 -5.67 5.86
C ALA A 448 -9.58 -5.89 7.36
N TRP A 449 -8.40 -6.41 7.72
CA TRP A 449 -8.02 -6.61 9.11
C TRP A 449 -7.88 -5.27 9.85
N ALA A 450 -7.23 -4.28 9.24
CA ALA A 450 -7.08 -2.94 9.81
C ALA A 450 -8.44 -2.27 10.05
N TRP A 451 -9.37 -2.37 9.10
CA TRP A 451 -10.75 -1.90 9.28
C TRP A 451 -11.47 -2.59 10.45
N ALA A 452 -11.31 -3.91 10.58
CA ALA A 452 -11.86 -4.65 11.72
C ALA A 452 -11.27 -4.17 13.06
N ARG A 453 -9.94 -3.94 13.13
CA ARG A 453 -9.31 -3.43 14.36
C ARG A 453 -9.75 -2.01 14.69
N LEU A 454 -9.94 -1.16 13.69
CA LEU A 454 -10.50 0.19 13.89
C LEU A 454 -11.93 0.11 14.43
N GLY A 455 -12.72 -0.89 14.02
CA GLY A 455 -14.05 -1.17 14.57
C GLY A 455 -14.00 -1.51 16.06
N TRP A 456 -13.09 -2.39 16.47
CA TRP A 456 -12.89 -2.73 17.89
C TRP A 456 -12.40 -1.55 18.72
N ILE A 457 -11.50 -0.74 18.20
CA ILE A 457 -11.06 0.50 18.86
C ILE A 457 -12.26 1.41 19.11
N ALA A 458 -13.16 1.58 18.13
CA ALA A 458 -14.39 2.38 18.31
C ALA A 458 -15.29 1.83 19.43
N ILE A 459 -15.46 0.51 19.54
CA ILE A 459 -16.19 -0.10 20.67
C ILE A 459 -15.53 0.28 21.99
N PHE A 460 -14.21 0.12 22.10
CA PHE A 460 -13.48 0.40 23.33
C PHE A 460 -13.36 1.90 23.63
N THR A 461 -13.74 2.78 22.71
CA THR A 461 -13.85 4.23 22.93
C THR A 461 -15.29 4.73 22.97
N ASP A 462 -16.27 3.84 23.18
CA ASP A 462 -17.70 4.16 23.31
C ASP A 462 -18.34 4.81 22.06
N ASP A 463 -17.93 4.37 20.86
CA ASP A 463 -18.48 4.82 19.57
C ASP A 463 -19.05 3.65 18.74
N PRO A 464 -20.16 3.03 19.19
CA PRO A 464 -20.73 1.84 18.53
C PRO A 464 -21.26 2.13 17.11
N ALA A 465 -21.61 3.39 16.80
CA ALA A 465 -22.05 3.79 15.47
C ALA A 465 -20.89 3.71 14.45
N ARG A 466 -19.74 4.32 14.77
CA ARG A 466 -18.56 4.21 13.89
C ARG A 466 -17.99 2.80 13.86
N ALA A 467 -18.09 2.05 14.96
CA ALA A 467 -17.68 0.64 14.99
C ALA A 467 -18.42 -0.17 13.91
N THR A 468 -19.75 -0.04 13.86
CA THR A 468 -20.59 -0.74 12.89
C THR A 468 -20.19 -0.44 11.44
N GLU A 469 -19.93 0.84 11.13
CA GLU A 469 -19.48 1.25 9.79
C GLU A 469 -18.13 0.64 9.41
N ARG A 470 -17.17 0.64 10.35
CA ARG A 470 -15.82 0.09 10.12
C ARG A 470 -15.85 -1.43 9.90
N PHE A 471 -16.63 -2.17 10.68
CA PHE A 471 -16.79 -3.61 10.47
C PHE A 471 -17.46 -3.93 9.13
N ARG A 472 -18.49 -3.17 8.75
CA ARG A 472 -19.14 -3.31 7.44
C ARG A 472 -18.15 -3.09 6.30
N ARG A 473 -17.30 -2.06 6.40
CA ARG A 473 -16.25 -1.80 5.42
C ARG A 473 -15.29 -2.97 5.29
N GLY A 474 -14.81 -3.52 6.41
CA GLY A 474 -13.94 -4.70 6.42
C GLY A 474 -14.58 -5.93 5.75
N MET A 475 -15.85 -6.20 6.04
CA MET A 475 -16.59 -7.32 5.43
C MET A 475 -16.84 -7.14 3.93
N THR A 476 -17.05 -5.91 3.46
CA THR A 476 -17.17 -5.62 2.02
C THR A 476 -15.85 -5.87 1.28
N LEU A 477 -14.72 -5.56 1.91
CA LEU A 477 -13.38 -5.77 1.34
C LEU A 477 -12.98 -7.25 1.32
N SER A 478 -13.39 -8.02 2.32
CA SER A 478 -13.08 -9.46 2.42
C SER A 478 -14.34 -10.28 2.77
N PRO A 479 -15.23 -10.56 1.78
CA PRO A 479 -16.48 -11.28 2.05
C PRO A 479 -16.31 -12.74 2.49
N ARG A 480 -15.16 -13.35 2.19
CA ARG A 480 -14.81 -14.73 2.56
C ARG A 480 -13.72 -14.81 3.62
N ASP A 481 -13.57 -13.75 4.42
CA ASP A 481 -12.52 -13.67 5.43
C ASP A 481 -12.61 -14.82 6.45
N PRO A 482 -11.52 -15.55 6.73
CA PRO A 482 -11.49 -16.55 7.80
C PRO A 482 -11.84 -15.98 9.18
N LEU A 483 -11.66 -14.67 9.39
CA LEU A 483 -11.98 -13.95 10.61
C LEU A 483 -13.33 -13.20 10.52
N ALA A 484 -14.20 -13.51 9.56
CA ALA A 484 -15.50 -12.87 9.43
C ALA A 484 -16.35 -12.96 10.70
N PHE A 485 -16.21 -14.03 11.50
CA PHE A 485 -16.85 -14.18 12.80
C PHE A 485 -16.50 -13.03 13.77
N ASN A 486 -15.27 -12.51 13.70
CA ASN A 486 -14.79 -11.45 14.57
C ASN A 486 -15.48 -10.12 14.22
N MET A 487 -15.63 -9.82 12.93
CA MET A 487 -16.36 -8.62 12.47
C MET A 487 -17.85 -8.72 12.79
N LYS A 488 -18.48 -9.89 12.57
CA LYS A 488 -19.87 -10.15 12.96
C LYS A 488 -20.10 -9.93 14.46
N LEU A 489 -19.24 -10.48 15.32
CA LEU A 489 -19.34 -10.27 16.77
C LEU A 489 -19.08 -8.82 17.18
N GLY A 490 -18.18 -8.11 16.50
CA GLY A 490 -17.97 -6.67 16.71
C GLY A 490 -19.23 -5.85 16.41
N MET A 491 -19.93 -6.16 15.31
CA MET A 491 -21.22 -5.55 15.01
C MET A 491 -22.28 -5.90 16.05
N ALA A 492 -22.38 -7.17 16.46
CA ALA A 492 -23.30 -7.60 17.52
C ALA A 492 -23.03 -6.87 18.85
N PHE A 493 -21.76 -6.67 19.19
CA PHE A 493 -21.37 -5.92 20.38
C PHE A 493 -21.83 -4.46 20.29
N SER A 494 -21.67 -3.84 19.12
CA SER A 494 -22.12 -2.47 18.87
C SER A 494 -23.64 -2.35 18.96
N MET A 495 -24.39 -3.35 18.49
CA MET A 495 -25.84 -3.44 18.65
C MET A 495 -26.24 -3.61 20.11
N ALA A 496 -25.55 -4.48 20.86
CA ALA A 496 -25.79 -4.69 22.29
C ALA A 496 -25.60 -3.40 23.10
N MET A 497 -24.53 -2.64 22.84
CA MET A 497 -24.28 -1.33 23.48
C MET A 497 -25.36 -0.29 23.17
N GLN A 498 -26.01 -0.40 22.00
CA GLN A 498 -27.12 0.45 21.59
C GLN A 498 -28.49 -0.05 22.09
N GLY A 499 -28.53 -1.14 22.87
CA GLY A 499 -29.75 -1.72 23.43
C GLY A 499 -30.46 -2.74 22.53
N ALA A 500 -29.96 -2.97 21.32
CA ALA A 500 -30.49 -3.98 20.38
C ALA A 500 -29.99 -5.40 20.75
N LEU A 501 -30.24 -5.81 21.99
CA LEU A 501 -29.73 -7.08 22.55
C LEU A 501 -30.27 -8.31 21.82
N SER A 502 -31.53 -8.30 21.36
CA SER A 502 -32.12 -9.46 20.66
C SER A 502 -31.40 -9.76 19.34
N GLU A 503 -31.06 -8.72 18.57
CA GLU A 503 -30.31 -8.85 17.32
C GLU A 503 -28.87 -9.29 17.59
N ALA A 504 -28.24 -8.73 18.63
CA ALA A 504 -26.90 -9.11 19.05
C ALA A 504 -26.82 -10.60 19.46
N ILE A 505 -27.81 -11.09 20.21
CA ILE A 505 -27.92 -12.51 20.61
C ILE A 505 -28.06 -13.41 19.38
N ALA A 506 -28.90 -13.05 18.42
CA ALA A 506 -29.07 -13.84 17.19
C ALA A 506 -27.75 -14.01 16.42
N ILE A 507 -26.96 -12.93 16.32
CA ILE A 507 -25.63 -12.98 15.69
C ILE A 507 -24.65 -13.80 16.54
N ALA A 508 -24.63 -13.63 17.87
CA ALA A 508 -23.77 -14.42 18.74
C ALA A 508 -24.10 -15.91 18.65
N GLN A 509 -25.39 -16.27 18.55
CA GLN A 509 -25.87 -17.63 18.36
C GLN A 509 -25.40 -18.22 17.01
N ASP A 510 -25.52 -17.45 15.91
CA ASP A 510 -24.97 -17.83 14.60
C ASP A 510 -23.47 -18.13 14.69
N VAL A 511 -22.73 -17.29 15.42
CA VAL A 511 -21.28 -17.45 15.55
C VAL A 511 -20.90 -18.67 16.39
N VAL A 512 -21.53 -18.93 17.55
CA VAL A 512 -21.22 -20.14 18.33
C VAL A 512 -21.60 -21.42 17.59
N ASN A 513 -22.65 -21.40 16.77
CA ASN A 513 -23.10 -22.57 16.01
C ASN A 513 -22.13 -22.90 14.87
N ASN A 514 -21.64 -21.88 14.15
CA ASN A 514 -20.74 -22.07 13.00
C ASN A 514 -19.26 -22.15 13.41
N TYR A 515 -18.89 -21.58 14.56
CA TYR A 515 -17.51 -21.47 15.04
C TYR A 515 -17.40 -21.82 16.53
N PRO A 516 -17.71 -23.08 16.92
CA PRO A 516 -17.79 -23.48 18.33
C PRO A 516 -16.47 -23.41 19.08
N ASP A 517 -15.33 -23.29 18.38
CA ASP A 517 -13.99 -23.12 18.93
C ASP A 517 -13.65 -21.66 19.30
N VAL A 518 -14.50 -20.69 18.95
CA VAL A 518 -14.36 -19.29 19.34
C VAL A 518 -14.92 -19.10 20.76
N THR A 519 -14.19 -19.55 21.77
CA THR A 519 -14.67 -19.64 23.15
C THR A 519 -15.19 -18.32 23.74
N TRP A 520 -14.58 -17.19 23.38
CA TRP A 520 -14.99 -15.89 23.90
C TRP A 520 -16.37 -15.43 23.42
N SER A 521 -16.91 -15.98 22.33
CA SER A 521 -18.26 -15.62 21.87
C SER A 521 -19.35 -16.12 22.83
N TYR A 522 -19.11 -17.23 23.53
CA TYR A 522 -19.99 -17.72 24.60
C TYR A 522 -20.07 -16.73 25.78
N ARG A 523 -19.03 -15.93 26.03
CA ARG A 523 -19.06 -14.87 27.05
C ARG A 523 -20.13 -13.83 26.72
N HIS A 524 -20.19 -13.41 25.46
CA HIS A 524 -21.19 -12.45 24.99
C HIS A 524 -22.58 -13.06 24.97
N LEU A 525 -22.73 -14.28 24.44
CA LEU A 525 -24.03 -14.96 24.42
C LEU A 525 -24.58 -15.17 25.83
N ALA A 526 -23.75 -15.58 26.79
CA ALA A 526 -24.14 -15.76 28.18
C ALA A 526 -24.61 -14.44 28.81
N ALA A 527 -23.81 -13.39 28.69
CA ALA A 527 -24.13 -12.09 29.26
C ALA A 527 -25.38 -11.46 28.63
N TRP A 528 -25.44 -11.37 27.30
CA TRP A 528 -26.56 -10.71 26.62
C TRP A 528 -27.88 -11.47 26.81
N SER A 529 -27.86 -12.80 26.82
CA SER A 529 -29.06 -13.60 27.10
C SER A 529 -29.56 -13.36 28.54
N ALA A 530 -28.66 -13.32 29.52
CA ALA A 530 -29.01 -12.98 30.90
C ALA A 530 -29.61 -11.58 31.03
N MET A 531 -29.06 -10.58 30.32
CA MET A 531 -29.61 -9.21 30.28
C MET A 531 -31.04 -9.15 29.73
N THR A 532 -31.40 -10.04 28.80
CA THR A 532 -32.76 -10.15 28.24
C THR A 532 -33.68 -11.07 29.04
N GLY A 533 -33.17 -11.76 30.07
CA GLY A 533 -33.91 -12.71 30.89
C GLY A 533 -34.00 -14.14 30.33
N ASP A 534 -33.37 -14.43 29.18
CA ASP A 534 -33.24 -15.80 28.66
C ASP A 534 -32.16 -16.57 29.42
N MET A 535 -32.53 -17.00 30.62
CA MET A 535 -31.64 -17.70 31.54
C MET A 535 -31.28 -19.12 31.10
N GLU A 536 -32.07 -19.73 30.20
CA GLU A 536 -31.78 -21.06 29.66
C GLU A 536 -30.57 -20.97 28.73
N THR A 537 -30.63 -20.09 27.73
CA THR A 537 -29.51 -19.83 26.82
C THR A 537 -28.30 -19.30 27.56
N ALA A 538 -28.50 -18.39 28.53
CA ALA A 538 -27.42 -17.82 29.32
C ALA A 538 -26.59 -18.88 30.05
N ARG A 539 -27.26 -19.79 30.78
CA ARG A 539 -26.60 -20.87 31.53
C ARG A 539 -25.97 -21.90 30.61
N TRP A 540 -26.62 -22.24 29.50
CA TRP A 540 -26.04 -23.14 28.50
C TRP A 540 -24.72 -22.57 27.96
N ALA A 541 -24.71 -21.29 27.56
CA ALA A 541 -23.50 -20.63 27.06
C ALA A 541 -22.41 -20.53 28.13
N ALA A 542 -22.77 -20.22 29.39
CA ALA A 542 -21.84 -20.21 30.52
C ALA A 542 -21.21 -21.59 30.77
N GLN A 543 -21.98 -22.68 30.70
CA GLN A 543 -21.47 -24.04 30.83
C GLN A 543 -20.52 -24.40 29.67
N LYS A 544 -20.84 -24.00 28.44
CA LYS A 544 -19.95 -24.19 27.29
C LYS A 544 -18.64 -23.42 27.44
N LEU A 545 -18.71 -22.18 27.92
CA LEU A 545 -17.52 -21.39 28.24
C LEU A 545 -16.65 -22.08 29.30
N LEU A 546 -17.21 -22.51 30.43
CA LEU A 546 -16.46 -23.19 31.49
C LEU A 546 -15.90 -24.56 31.07
N ALA A 547 -16.61 -25.28 30.20
CA ALA A 547 -16.10 -26.53 29.64
C ALA A 547 -14.87 -26.31 28.76
N ALA A 548 -14.82 -25.18 28.04
CA ALA A 548 -13.68 -24.82 27.19
C ALA A 548 -12.55 -24.10 27.97
N GLU A 549 -12.92 -23.31 28.99
CA GLU A 549 -12.03 -22.52 29.83
C GLU A 549 -12.37 -22.72 31.32
N PRO A 550 -11.93 -23.83 31.95
CA PRO A 550 -12.26 -24.14 33.34
C PRO A 550 -11.76 -23.10 34.36
N GLY A 551 -10.75 -22.31 33.99
CA GLY A 551 -10.19 -21.23 34.82
C GLY A 551 -10.80 -19.86 34.60
N PHE A 552 -11.89 -19.75 33.83
CA PHE A 552 -12.58 -18.46 33.61
C PHE A 552 -13.21 -17.97 34.92
N THR A 553 -12.97 -16.70 35.27
CA THR A 553 -13.60 -16.03 36.41
C THR A 553 -13.96 -14.60 36.05
N ILE A 554 -14.99 -14.06 36.70
CA ILE A 554 -15.41 -12.66 36.48
C ILE A 554 -14.30 -11.69 36.88
N GLU A 555 -13.54 -11.98 37.94
CA GLU A 555 -12.37 -11.21 38.34
C GLU A 555 -11.33 -11.11 37.21
N ARG A 556 -10.95 -12.24 36.60
CA ARG A 556 -9.99 -12.28 35.49
C ARG A 556 -10.50 -11.55 34.26
N TYR A 557 -11.79 -11.68 33.95
CA TYR A 557 -12.41 -10.94 32.85
C TYR A 557 -12.36 -9.42 33.08
N ARG A 558 -12.60 -8.97 34.31
CA ARG A 558 -12.57 -7.53 34.67
C ARG A 558 -11.17 -6.94 34.71
N ALA A 559 -10.15 -7.77 34.92
CA ALA A 559 -8.74 -7.35 34.88
C ALA A 559 -8.27 -6.96 33.46
N LEU A 560 -9.02 -7.32 32.40
CA LEU A 560 -8.66 -6.98 31.03
C LEU A 560 -8.77 -5.46 30.80
N PRO A 561 -7.69 -4.80 30.30
CA PRO A 561 -7.58 -3.34 30.32
C PRO A 561 -8.39 -2.64 29.22
N TRP A 562 -8.89 -3.35 28.22
CA TRP A 562 -9.62 -2.72 27.10
C TRP A 562 -11.01 -2.17 27.48
N PHE A 563 -11.51 -2.45 28.69
CA PHE A 563 -12.76 -1.88 29.20
C PHE A 563 -12.58 -0.56 29.96
N GLN A 564 -11.34 -0.05 30.11
CA GLN A 564 -11.02 1.14 30.90
C GLN A 564 -11.85 2.37 30.54
N ARG A 565 -12.16 2.57 29.25
CA ARG A 565 -12.95 3.71 28.75
C ARG A 565 -14.46 3.46 28.71
N ILE A 566 -14.92 2.23 28.99
CA ILE A 566 -16.34 1.85 29.05
C ILE A 566 -16.68 1.10 30.35
N PRO A 567 -16.40 1.68 31.54
CA PRO A 567 -16.53 1.00 32.82
C PRO A 567 -17.98 0.59 33.17
N GLN A 568 -18.97 1.36 32.70
CA GLN A 568 -20.39 1.02 32.90
C GLN A 568 -20.76 -0.27 32.16
N TRP A 569 -20.34 -0.40 30.90
CA TRP A 569 -20.56 -1.61 30.10
C TRP A 569 -19.85 -2.82 30.71
N GLN A 570 -18.63 -2.64 31.20
CA GLN A 570 -17.90 -3.70 31.91
C GLN A 570 -18.68 -4.21 33.13
N HIS A 571 -19.25 -3.30 33.92
CA HIS A 571 -20.05 -3.64 35.09
C HIS A 571 -21.32 -4.41 34.71
N GLN A 572 -22.05 -3.95 33.69
CA GLN A 572 -23.25 -4.63 33.18
C GLN A 572 -22.92 -6.04 32.69
N MET A 573 -21.85 -6.21 31.92
CA MET A 573 -21.38 -7.51 31.47
C MET A 573 -21.02 -8.43 32.65
N ALA A 574 -20.29 -7.94 33.66
CA ALA A 574 -19.91 -8.73 34.83
C ALA A 574 -21.13 -9.21 35.64
N GLU A 575 -22.11 -8.34 35.86
CA GLU A 575 -23.36 -8.69 36.55
C GLU A 575 -24.15 -9.74 35.76
N ALA A 576 -24.28 -9.58 34.45
CA ALA A 576 -24.97 -10.55 33.61
C ALA A 576 -24.28 -11.92 33.58
N LEU A 577 -22.94 -11.94 33.54
CA LEU A 577 -22.15 -13.19 33.63
C LEU A 577 -22.35 -13.87 35.00
N ARG A 578 -22.47 -13.10 36.09
CA ARG A 578 -22.80 -13.61 37.42
C ARG A 578 -24.18 -14.27 37.45
N GLN A 579 -25.17 -13.62 36.85
CA GLN A 579 -26.53 -14.16 36.72
C GLN A 579 -26.56 -15.45 35.89
N ALA A 580 -25.74 -15.52 34.83
CA ALA A 580 -25.56 -16.72 33.99
C ALA A 580 -24.87 -17.89 34.72
N GLY A 581 -24.32 -17.67 35.92
CA GLY A 581 -23.74 -18.70 36.78
C GLY A 581 -22.22 -18.89 36.64
N LEU A 582 -21.50 -17.88 36.12
CA LEU A 582 -20.04 -17.92 36.05
C LEU A 582 -19.41 -17.58 37.41
N PRO A 583 -18.25 -18.17 37.76
CA PRO A 583 -17.63 -17.99 39.06
C PRO A 583 -17.00 -16.60 39.21
N GLU A 584 -17.06 -16.05 40.42
CA GLU A 584 -16.49 -14.73 40.72
C GLU A 584 -14.95 -14.78 40.81
N ARG A 585 -14.39 -15.85 41.40
CA ARG A 585 -12.97 -16.05 41.71
C ARG A 585 -12.49 -17.45 41.39
#